data_AF-A0A5V1PN66-F1
#
_entry.id   AF-A0A5V1PN66-F1
#
_cell.length_a   1.000
_cell.length_b   1.000
_cell.length_c   1.000
_cell.angle_alpha   90.00
_cell.angle_beta   90.00
_cell.angle_gamma   90.00
#
_symmetry.space_group_name_H-M   'P 1'
#
loop_
_entity.id
_entity.type
_entity.pdbx_description
1 polymer ?
#
loop_
_entity_poly.entity_id
_entity_poly.type
_entity_poly.pdbx_seq_one_letter_code
_entity_poly.pdbx_strand_id
1 'polypeptide(L)'
;VINKPVPQRGNTYAVSMLWPVNMSVAEIDAADCPDDCRGDGSWLYRDGKVLPVPVDYQAKAETTRQKLLNDADNAIKDWRTELTLGIISDENKAALILWMNYINILKSLDLAGVSDEATFTAIRWPALPQ
;
A
#
# COMPACT_ATOMS: atom_id res chain seq x y z
N VAL A 1 -9.65 7.47 -19.49
CA VAL A 1 -11.10 7.76 -19.49
C VAL A 1 -11.34 8.98 -20.35
N ILE A 2 -12.34 8.95 -21.22
CA ILE A 2 -12.76 10.10 -22.04
C ILE A 2 -14.21 10.40 -21.66
N ASN A 3 -14.42 11.35 -20.77
CA ASN A 3 -15.73 11.71 -20.21
C ASN A 3 -16.13 13.17 -20.49
N LYS A 4 -15.32 13.90 -21.27
CA LYS A 4 -15.61 15.27 -21.69
C LYS A 4 -15.44 15.41 -23.21
N PRO A 5 -16.30 16.20 -23.87
CA PRO A 5 -16.15 16.49 -25.28
C PRO A 5 -14.93 17.40 -25.52
N VAL A 6 -14.40 17.35 -26.74
CA VAL A 6 -13.32 18.24 -27.17
C VAL A 6 -13.89 19.65 -27.39
N PRO A 7 -13.44 20.67 -26.65
CA PRO A 7 -14.04 22.01 -26.72
C PRO A 7 -14.08 22.61 -28.14
N GLN A 8 -13.08 22.28 -28.97
CA GLN A 8 -12.95 22.77 -30.35
C GLN A 8 -13.78 21.97 -31.37
N ARG A 9 -14.44 20.88 -30.96
CA ARG A 9 -15.19 19.97 -31.86
C ARG A 9 -16.63 19.73 -31.40
N GLY A 10 -17.21 20.68 -30.67
CA GLY A 10 -18.58 20.59 -30.18
C GLY A 10 -18.78 19.40 -29.23
N ASN A 11 -19.83 18.60 -29.44
CA ASN A 11 -20.16 17.43 -28.60
C ASN A 11 -19.35 16.16 -28.93
N THR A 12 -18.25 16.29 -29.67
CA THR A 12 -17.43 15.15 -30.08
C THR A 12 -16.49 14.73 -28.96
N TYR A 13 -16.60 13.48 -28.49
CA TYR A 13 -15.64 12.88 -27.56
C TYR A 13 -14.37 12.46 -28.30
N ALA A 14 -13.22 12.58 -27.64
CA ALA A 14 -11.91 12.35 -28.23
C ALA A 14 -11.54 10.86 -28.39
N VAL A 15 -12.51 9.98 -28.69
CA VAL A 15 -12.31 8.51 -28.74
C VAL A 15 -11.16 8.13 -29.70
N SER A 16 -10.96 8.90 -30.76
CA SER A 16 -9.84 8.75 -31.71
C SER A 16 -8.45 8.97 -31.11
N MET A 17 -8.34 9.47 -29.87
CA MET A 17 -7.09 9.64 -29.14
C MET A 17 -6.73 8.43 -28.28
N LEU A 18 -7.61 7.42 -28.19
CA LEU A 18 -7.26 6.17 -27.53
C LEU A 18 -6.21 5.41 -28.36
N TRP A 19 -5.23 4.84 -27.67
CA TRP A 19 -4.25 3.91 -28.25
C TRP A 19 -4.31 2.57 -27.50
N PRO A 20 -5.37 1.76 -27.71
CA PRO A 20 -5.69 0.61 -26.86
C PRO A 20 -4.97 -0.67 -27.30
N VAL A 21 -3.67 -0.59 -27.61
CA VAL A 21 -2.91 -1.79 -28.00
C VAL A 21 -2.86 -2.76 -26.80
N ASN A 22 -3.35 -3.98 -27.02
CA ASN A 22 -3.54 -5.02 -25.99
C ASN A 22 -4.46 -4.60 -24.82
N MET A 23 -5.38 -3.66 -25.06
CA MET A 23 -6.38 -3.23 -24.10
C MET A 23 -7.79 -3.42 -24.65
N SER A 24 -8.79 -3.45 -23.77
CA SER A 24 -10.20 -3.42 -24.15
C SER A 24 -10.77 -2.01 -23.95
N VAL A 25 -11.70 -1.63 -24.83
CA VAL A 25 -12.46 -0.39 -24.72
C VAL A 25 -13.91 -0.77 -24.44
N ALA A 26 -14.52 -0.14 -23.43
CA ALA A 26 -15.92 -0.29 -23.09
C ALA A 26 -16.58 1.09 -23.08
N GLU A 27 -17.81 1.16 -23.60
CA GLU A 27 -18.68 2.34 -23.51
C GLU A 27 -19.61 2.20 -22.31
N ILE A 28 -19.77 3.28 -21.56
CA ILE A 28 -20.64 3.38 -20.38
C ILE A 28 -21.33 4.74 -20.39
N ASP A 29 -22.44 4.89 -19.65
CA ASP A 29 -23.02 6.21 -19.42
C ASP A 29 -22.02 7.08 -18.65
N ALA A 30 -21.94 8.37 -19.01
CA ALA A 30 -21.11 9.32 -18.29
C ALA A 30 -21.52 9.44 -16.81
N ALA A 31 -22.79 9.24 -16.49
CA ALA A 31 -23.31 9.22 -15.13
C ALA A 31 -22.84 8.00 -14.32
N ASP A 32 -22.48 6.90 -14.98
CA ASP A 32 -21.98 5.67 -14.35
C ASP A 32 -20.46 5.71 -14.11
N CYS A 33 -19.80 6.79 -14.52
CA CYS A 33 -18.37 7.03 -14.32
C CYS A 33 -18.17 7.98 -13.12
N PRO A 34 -17.60 7.53 -11.99
CA PRO A 34 -17.27 8.41 -10.87
C PRO A 34 -16.37 9.57 -11.30
N ASP A 35 -16.55 10.74 -10.67
CA ASP A 35 -15.81 11.97 -11.02
C ASP A 35 -14.28 11.82 -10.89
N ASP A 36 -13.84 10.95 -9.99
CA ASP A 36 -12.44 10.62 -9.72
C ASP A 36 -11.97 9.32 -10.39
N CYS A 37 -12.75 8.76 -11.33
CA CYS A 37 -12.38 7.59 -12.11
C CYS A 37 -11.11 7.86 -12.96
N ARG A 38 -9.98 7.32 -12.52
CA ARG A 38 -8.66 7.47 -13.14
C ARG A 38 -8.21 6.20 -13.86
N GLY A 39 -7.34 6.38 -14.86
CA GLY A 39 -6.65 5.28 -15.54
C GLY A 39 -5.37 4.81 -14.83
N ASP A 40 -5.29 4.97 -13.50
CA ASP A 40 -4.11 4.65 -12.69
C ASP A 40 -4.16 3.24 -12.06
N GLY A 41 -5.21 2.47 -12.36
CA GLY A 41 -5.42 1.13 -11.81
C GLY A 41 -6.24 1.08 -10.52
N SER A 42 -6.71 2.22 -10.01
CA SER A 42 -7.58 2.26 -8.80
C SER A 42 -9.03 1.85 -9.08
N TRP A 43 -9.40 1.69 -10.36
CA TRP A 43 -10.75 1.41 -10.81
C TRP A 43 -10.75 0.20 -11.76
N LEU A 44 -11.78 -0.64 -11.66
CA LEU A 44 -12.02 -1.78 -12.54
C LEU A 44 -13.38 -1.67 -13.23
N TYR A 45 -13.45 -2.14 -14.47
CA TYR A 45 -14.71 -2.33 -15.18
C TYR A 45 -15.19 -3.78 -15.03
N ARG A 46 -16.43 -3.98 -14.58
CA ARG A 46 -17.07 -5.29 -14.45
C ARG A 46 -18.58 -5.17 -14.70
N ASP A 47 -19.10 -5.96 -15.63
CA ASP A 47 -20.54 -6.07 -15.93
C ASP A 47 -21.24 -4.71 -16.16
N GLY A 48 -20.64 -3.84 -16.96
CA GLY A 48 -21.23 -2.53 -17.28
C GLY A 48 -20.95 -1.43 -16.25
N LYS A 49 -20.24 -1.73 -15.16
CA LYS A 49 -20.01 -0.79 -14.05
C LYS A 49 -18.53 -0.51 -13.82
N VAL A 50 -18.21 0.74 -13.48
CA VAL A 50 -16.89 1.13 -12.97
C VAL A 50 -16.94 1.04 -11.44
N LEU A 51 -16.09 0.18 -10.88
CA LEU A 51 -16.02 -0.09 -9.45
C LEU A 51 -14.61 0.23 -8.95
N PRO A 52 -14.45 0.75 -7.72
CA PRO A 52 -13.12 0.86 -7.15
C PRO A 52 -12.50 -0.53 -7.04
N VAL A 53 -11.21 -0.65 -7.31
CA VAL A 53 -10.50 -1.91 -7.07
C VAL A 53 -10.57 -2.21 -5.58
N PRO A 54 -11.09 -3.39 -5.17
CA PRO A 54 -11.11 -3.76 -3.76
C PRO A 54 -9.68 -3.75 -3.21
N VAL A 55 -9.47 -2.95 -2.17
CA VAL A 55 -8.20 -2.94 -1.46
C VAL A 55 -8.20 -4.13 -0.50
N ASP A 56 -7.20 -5.00 -0.62
CA ASP A 56 -6.94 -6.04 0.36
C ASP A 56 -6.21 -5.43 1.56
N TYR A 57 -6.97 -4.94 2.54
CA TYR A 57 -6.44 -4.30 3.74
C TYR A 57 -5.63 -5.27 4.62
N GLN A 58 -5.95 -6.57 4.57
CA GLN A 58 -5.20 -7.60 5.26
C GLN A 58 -3.79 -7.73 4.65
N ALA A 59 -3.70 -7.87 3.33
CA ALA A 59 -2.43 -7.91 2.62
C ALA A 59 -1.62 -6.61 2.81
N LYS A 60 -2.30 -5.46 2.84
CA LYS A 60 -1.66 -4.15 3.11
C LYS A 60 -1.07 -4.08 4.53
N ALA A 61 -1.79 -4.59 5.54
CA ALA A 61 -1.30 -4.64 6.92
C ALA A 61 -0.06 -5.53 7.05
N GLU A 62 -0.10 -6.74 6.48
CA GLU A 62 1.05 -7.66 6.51
C GLU A 62 2.25 -7.12 5.72
N THR A 63 2.02 -6.45 4.58
CA THR A 63 3.10 -5.78 3.83
C THR A 63 3.76 -4.68 4.68
N THR A 64 2.95 -3.91 5.42
CA THR A 64 3.46 -2.88 6.33
C THR A 64 4.29 -3.50 7.46
N ARG A 65 3.79 -4.57 8.08
CA ARG A 65 4.52 -5.34 9.10
C ARG A 65 5.87 -5.83 8.58
N GLN A 66 5.89 -6.44 7.40
CA GLN A 66 7.12 -6.95 6.79
C GLN A 66 8.13 -5.83 6.52
N LYS A 67 7.66 -4.68 6.04
CA LYS A 67 8.52 -3.50 5.84
C LYS A 67 9.17 -3.06 7.16
N LEU A 68 8.38 -2.91 8.23
CA LEU A 68 8.87 -2.51 9.55
C LEU A 68 9.86 -3.53 10.14
N LEU A 69 9.63 -4.83 9.91
CA LEU A 69 10.55 -5.89 10.32
C LEU A 69 11.88 -5.81 9.55
N ASN A 70 11.84 -5.61 8.23
CA ASN A 70 13.03 -5.45 7.42
C ASN A 70 13.85 -4.22 7.84
N ASP A 71 13.18 -3.10 8.09
CA ASP A 71 13.82 -1.87 8.55
C ASP A 71 14.51 -2.08 9.91
N ALA A 72 13.84 -2.77 10.84
CA ALA A 72 14.41 -3.12 12.14
C ALA A 72 15.60 -4.09 12.03
N ASP A 73 15.49 -5.13 11.19
CA ASP A 73 16.58 -6.09 10.97
C ASP A 73 17.80 -5.41 10.34
N ASN A 74 17.59 -4.44 9.45
CA ASN A 74 18.67 -3.62 8.89
C ASN A 74 19.33 -2.75 9.96
N ALA A 75 18.55 -2.12 10.84
CA ALA A 75 19.08 -1.25 11.90
C ALA A 75 20.01 -1.98 12.88
N ILE A 76 19.73 -3.26 13.18
CA ILE A 76 20.48 -4.02 14.19
C ILE A 76 21.51 -5.00 13.61
N LYS A 77 21.67 -5.05 12.28
CA LYS A 77 22.51 -6.03 11.59
C LYS A 77 23.98 -5.96 12.06
N ASP A 78 24.51 -4.76 12.18
CA ASP A 78 25.90 -4.54 12.58
C ASP A 78 26.09 -4.90 14.06
N TRP A 79 25.18 -4.48 14.94
CA TRP A 79 25.21 -4.85 16.36
C TRP A 79 25.10 -6.35 16.61
N ARG A 80 24.30 -7.08 15.82
CA ARG A 80 24.27 -8.56 15.88
C ARG A 80 25.62 -9.17 15.52
N THR A 81 26.34 -8.56 14.57
CA THR A 81 27.69 -8.97 14.18
C THR A 81 28.70 -8.66 15.29
N GLU A 82 28.66 -7.44 15.84
CA GLU A 82 29.49 -7.02 16.98
C GLU A 82 29.28 -7.91 18.20
N LEU A 83 28.02 -8.26 18.51
CA LEU A 83 27.68 -9.17 19.61
C LEU A 83 28.26 -10.56 19.39
N THR A 84 28.19 -11.09 18.16
CA THR A 84 28.75 -12.39 17.80
C THR A 84 30.28 -12.41 17.92
N LEU A 85 30.93 -11.29 17.57
CA LEU A 85 32.38 -11.10 17.71
C LEU A 85 32.81 -10.78 19.16
N GLY A 86 31.86 -10.49 20.06
CA GLY A 86 32.14 -10.11 21.45
C GLY A 86 32.72 -8.69 21.60
N ILE A 87 32.52 -7.81 20.61
CA ILE A 87 33.08 -6.45 20.57
C ILE A 87 32.03 -5.35 20.74
N ILE A 88 30.77 -5.72 20.94
CA ILE A 88 29.65 -4.76 21.07
C ILE A 88 29.82 -3.88 22.32
N SER A 89 29.52 -2.59 22.19
CA SER A 89 29.49 -1.66 23.33
C SER A 89 28.25 -1.89 24.22
N ASP A 90 28.29 -1.43 25.46
CA ASP A 90 27.14 -1.53 26.37
C ASP A 90 25.93 -0.73 25.85
N GLU A 91 26.17 0.41 25.20
CA GLU A 91 25.13 1.23 24.56
C GLU A 91 24.48 0.50 23.38
N ASN A 92 25.28 -0.05 22.46
CA ASN A 92 24.77 -0.81 21.31
C ASN A 92 24.01 -2.06 21.77
N LYS A 93 24.46 -2.70 22.86
CA LYS A 93 23.79 -3.84 23.46
C LYS A 93 22.43 -3.46 24.05
N ALA A 94 22.34 -2.32 24.74
CA ALA A 94 21.07 -1.81 25.26
C ALA A 94 20.10 -1.48 24.11
N ALA A 95 20.58 -0.81 23.05
CA ALA A 95 19.79 -0.52 21.86
C ALA A 95 19.30 -1.81 21.18
N LEU A 96 20.17 -2.82 21.02
CA LEU A 96 19.81 -4.11 20.44
C LEU A 96 18.66 -4.79 21.20
N ILE A 97 18.61 -4.69 22.53
CA ILE A 97 17.51 -5.23 23.34
C ILE A 97 16.20 -4.49 23.03
N LEU A 98 16.22 -3.16 22.93
CA LEU A 98 15.03 -2.36 22.60
C LEU A 98 14.49 -2.72 21.22
N TRP A 99 15.36 -2.84 20.23
CA TRP A 99 14.98 -3.25 18.87
C TRP A 99 14.47 -4.70 18.80
N MET A 100 15.04 -5.63 19.55
CA MET A 100 14.51 -6.99 19.63
C MET A 100 13.12 -7.04 20.27
N ASN A 101 12.86 -6.23 21.29
CA ASN A 101 11.53 -6.09 21.86
C ASN A 101 10.53 -5.51 20.85
N TYR A 102 10.92 -4.47 20.10
CA TYR A 102 10.12 -3.91 19.01
C TYR A 102 9.76 -4.96 17.95
N ILE A 103 10.74 -5.75 17.49
CA ILE A 103 10.52 -6.85 16.54
C ILE A 103 9.53 -7.89 17.09
N ASN A 104 9.65 -8.24 18.37
CA ASN A 104 8.75 -9.21 19.01
C ASN A 104 7.31 -8.66 19.12
N ILE A 105 7.15 -7.38 19.45
CA ILE A 105 5.83 -6.72 19.44
C ILE A 105 5.26 -6.74 18.02
N LEU A 106 6.04 -6.37 17.01
CA LEU A 106 5.60 -6.42 15.62
C LEU A 106 5.15 -7.82 15.22
N LYS A 107 5.91 -8.87 15.54
CA LYS A 107 5.57 -10.27 15.24
C LYS A 107 4.36 -10.82 16.00
N SER A 108 4.01 -10.20 17.12
CA SER A 108 2.86 -10.62 17.95
C SER A 108 1.60 -9.80 17.72
N LEU A 109 1.66 -8.70 16.96
CA LEU A 109 0.47 -7.95 16.54
C LEU A 109 -0.57 -8.86 15.88
N ASP A 110 -1.80 -8.80 16.36
CA ASP A 110 -2.92 -9.46 15.70
C ASP A 110 -3.44 -8.56 14.57
N LEU A 111 -3.36 -9.07 13.34
CA LEU A 111 -3.81 -8.40 12.12
C LEU A 111 -5.00 -9.13 11.47
N ALA A 112 -5.52 -10.18 12.09
CA ALA A 112 -6.60 -10.99 11.51
C ALA A 112 -7.92 -10.22 11.33
N GLY A 113 -8.14 -9.17 12.13
CA GLY A 113 -9.34 -8.32 12.08
C GLY A 113 -9.28 -7.16 11.09
N VAL A 114 -8.24 -7.07 10.26
CA VAL A 114 -8.05 -5.93 9.35
C VAL A 114 -8.74 -6.22 8.01
N SER A 115 -10.00 -5.79 7.89
CA SER A 115 -10.84 -6.02 6.71
C SER A 115 -11.15 -4.76 5.89
N ASP A 116 -10.94 -3.58 6.47
CA ASP A 116 -11.30 -2.30 5.88
C ASP A 116 -10.34 -1.18 6.29
N GLU A 117 -10.57 0.02 5.77
CA GLU A 117 -9.72 1.18 6.06
C GLU A 117 -9.75 1.61 7.53
N ALA A 118 -10.91 1.53 8.17
CA ALA A 118 -11.08 1.96 9.55
C ALA A 118 -10.30 1.05 10.50
N THR A 119 -10.40 -0.27 10.29
CA THR A 119 -9.63 -1.28 11.04
C THR A 119 -8.14 -1.18 10.74
N PHE A 120 -7.74 -0.90 9.49
CA PHE A 120 -6.33 -0.69 9.14
C PHE A 120 -5.74 0.55 9.82
N THR A 121 -6.45 1.69 9.80
CA THR A 121 -5.98 2.94 10.41
C THR A 121 -5.99 2.89 11.93
N ALA A 122 -6.78 1.99 12.53
CA ALA A 122 -6.80 1.75 13.97
C ALA A 122 -5.63 0.86 14.48
N ILE A 123 -4.83 0.25 13.59
CA ILE A 123 -3.67 -0.57 13.99
C ILE A 123 -2.69 0.28 14.80
N ARG A 124 -2.39 -0.17 16.02
CA ARG A 124 -1.40 0.47 16.89
C ARG A 124 -0.01 -0.09 16.63
N TRP A 125 0.65 0.45 15.61
CA TRP A 125 2.05 0.12 15.33
C TRP A 125 2.94 0.56 16.51
N PRO A 126 3.89 -0.28 16.95
CA PRO A 126 4.83 0.11 18.01
C PRO A 126 5.68 1.29 17.55
N ALA A 127 6.07 2.15 18.50
CA ALA A 127 6.97 3.26 18.21
C ALA A 127 8.39 2.74 17.94
N LEU A 128 9.11 3.43 17.06
CA LEU A 128 10.51 3.13 16.81
C LEU A 128 11.33 3.34 18.10
N PRO A 129 12.18 2.38 18.48
CA PRO A 129 13.09 2.56 19.60
C PRO A 129 14.17 3.61 19.28
N GLN A 130 14.62 4.32 20.32
CA GLN A 130 15.71 5.32 20.25
C GLN A 130 17.07 4.69 20.57
#